data_AF-A0A7W5G9L3-F1
#
_entry.id   AF-A0A7W5G9L3-F1
#
_cell.length_a   1.000
_cell.length_b   1.000
_cell.length_c   1.000
_cell.angle_alpha   90.00
_cell.angle_beta   90.00
_cell.angle_gamma   90.00
#
_symmetry.space_group_name_H-M   'P 1'
#
loop_
_entity.id
_entity.type
_entity.pdbx_description
1 polymer ?
#
loop_
_entity_poly.entity_id
_entity_poly.type
_entity_poly.pdbx_seq_one_letter_code
_entity_poly.pdbx_strand_id
1 'polypeptide(L)'
;MELQLPLVVTFLLLLGVALFWTAAYVLVIYRGFKDQFCGMPLACICANITWEFLLTFIMPFHPLQQIVTLIWFLLDCVILLQYFMYVKAPYSKRLIYASVAGLLVISFLLHYGSAIEFDDEMGIYSAFFINLLMSILFIKLLLAKELQGQSLSIAYFKMIGTLCASVICFALDPQSVLLMIMYVLIFILDILYILLVYRRTVSTVLKPA
;
A
#
# COMPACT_ATOMS: atom_id res chain seq x y z
N MET A 1 -26.40 -10.38 -4.42
CA MET A 1 -27.22 -9.42 -3.67
C MET A 1 -26.24 -8.48 -2.99
N GLU A 2 -26.02 -7.30 -3.56
CA GLU A 2 -25.15 -6.29 -2.96
C GLU A 2 -25.71 -5.93 -1.58
N LEU A 3 -24.84 -5.88 -0.56
CA LEU A 3 -25.25 -5.47 0.77
C LEU A 3 -25.33 -3.94 0.76
N GLN A 4 -26.54 -3.38 0.72
CA GLN A 4 -26.72 -1.94 0.72
C GLN A 4 -26.37 -1.35 2.09
N LEU A 5 -25.13 -0.83 2.21
CA LEU A 5 -24.71 -0.04 3.37
C LEU A 5 -25.46 1.30 3.39
N PRO A 6 -25.82 1.84 4.57
CA PRO A 6 -26.35 3.19 4.67
C PRO A 6 -25.38 4.22 4.07
N LEU A 7 -25.88 5.23 3.37
CA LEU A 7 -25.04 6.26 2.71
C LEU A 7 -24.01 6.90 3.65
N VAL A 8 -24.42 7.19 4.89
CA VAL A 8 -23.54 7.75 5.93
C VAL A 8 -22.39 6.79 6.25
N VAL A 9 -22.66 5.49 6.33
CA VAL A 9 -21.64 4.47 6.61
C VAL A 9 -20.66 4.37 5.43
N THR A 10 -21.16 4.30 4.20
CA THR A 10 -20.32 4.28 2.99
C THR A 10 -19.41 5.52 2.93
N PHE A 11 -19.96 6.71 3.20
CA PHE A 11 -19.19 7.96 3.21
C PHE A 11 -18.10 7.95 4.29
N LEU A 12 -18.42 7.53 5.51
CA LEU A 12 -17.45 7.44 6.60
C LEU A 12 -16.33 6.43 6.30
N LEU A 13 -16.67 5.30 5.68
CA LEU A 13 -15.69 4.31 5.28
C LEU A 13 -14.78 4.84 4.16
N LEU A 14 -15.32 5.51 3.14
CA LEU A 14 -14.53 6.11 2.05
C LEU A 14 -13.59 7.19 2.57
N LEU A 15 -14.10 8.05 3.47
CA LEU A 15 -13.29 9.03 4.18
C LEU A 15 -12.20 8.35 5.02
N GLY A 16 -12.52 7.25 5.69
CA GLY A 16 -11.57 6.42 6.41
C GLY A 16 -10.45 5.93 5.50
N VAL A 17 -10.78 5.31 4.36
CA VAL A 17 -9.79 4.87 3.36
C VAL A 17 -8.88 6.02 2.97
N ALA A 18 -9.46 7.15 2.55
CA ALA A 18 -8.71 8.33 2.10
C ALA A 18 -7.77 8.86 3.20
N LEU A 19 -8.27 9.08 4.41
CA LEU A 19 -7.50 9.66 5.51
C LEU A 19 -6.42 8.72 6.03
N PHE A 20 -6.77 7.46 6.31
CA PHE A 20 -5.84 6.53 6.94
C PHE A 20 -4.70 6.12 6.02
N TRP A 21 -4.95 5.91 4.72
CA TRP A 21 -3.88 5.65 3.74
C TRP A 21 -3.00 6.86 3.48
N THR A 22 -3.60 8.06 3.35
CA THR A 22 -2.82 9.29 3.19
C THR A 22 -1.90 9.50 4.40
N ALA A 23 -2.41 9.30 5.62
CA ALA A 23 -1.60 9.37 6.83
C ALA A 23 -0.50 8.29 6.84
N ALA A 24 -0.80 7.05 6.42
CA ALA A 24 0.21 5.99 6.31
C ALA A 24 1.34 6.39 5.34
N TYR A 25 1.03 6.90 4.15
CA TYR A 25 2.03 7.39 3.20
C TYR A 25 2.87 8.53 3.78
N VAL A 26 2.24 9.54 4.37
CA VAL A 26 2.95 10.67 4.99
C VAL A 26 3.87 10.20 6.11
N LEU A 27 3.44 9.25 6.93
CA LEU A 27 4.25 8.67 8.00
C LEU A 27 5.41 7.83 7.46
N VAL A 28 5.20 7.06 6.38
CA VAL A 28 6.28 6.34 5.67
C VAL A 28 7.31 7.32 5.14
N ILE A 29 6.88 8.41 4.50
CA ILE A 29 7.77 9.46 3.99
C ILE A 29 8.54 10.11 5.15
N TYR A 30 7.84 10.55 6.20
CA TYR A 30 8.48 11.17 7.36
C TYR A 30 9.52 10.23 7.98
N ARG A 31 9.16 8.97 8.20
CA ARG A 31 10.06 7.97 8.77
C ARG A 31 11.23 7.68 7.83
N GLY A 32 10.99 7.67 6.53
CA GLY A 32 12.03 7.41 5.55
C GLY A 32 13.10 8.48 5.50
N PHE A 33 12.72 9.76 5.61
CA PHE A 33 13.68 10.86 5.75
C PHE A 33 14.40 10.81 7.10
N LYS A 34 13.67 10.55 8.18
CA LYS A 34 14.23 10.47 9.54
C LYS A 34 15.27 9.36 9.67
N ASP A 35 14.99 8.19 9.11
CA ASP A 35 15.82 7.01 9.23
C ASP A 35 16.82 6.86 8.07
N GLN A 36 16.82 7.81 7.12
CA GLN A 36 17.59 7.79 5.87
C GLN A 36 17.47 6.46 5.13
N PHE A 37 16.23 5.98 5.00
CA PHE A 37 15.91 4.66 4.46
C PHE A 37 14.55 4.67 3.78
N CYS A 38 14.39 3.92 2.69
CA CYS A 38 13.09 3.79 2.05
C CYS A 38 12.20 2.81 2.83
N GLY A 39 11.19 3.34 3.53
CA GLY A 39 10.27 2.57 4.38
C GLY A 39 9.30 1.66 3.62
N MET A 40 9.22 1.79 2.29
CA MET A 40 8.40 0.92 1.46
C MET A 40 9.28 0.02 0.56
N PRO A 41 8.97 -1.29 0.44
CA PRO A 41 9.65 -2.19 -0.50
C PRO A 41 9.44 -1.76 -1.96
N LEU A 42 10.50 -1.86 -2.78
CA LEU A 42 10.49 -1.35 -4.16
C LEU A 42 9.34 -1.89 -5.02
N ALA A 43 9.04 -3.20 -4.92
CA ALA A 43 7.95 -3.80 -5.68
C ALA A 43 6.58 -3.19 -5.34
N CYS A 44 6.35 -2.81 -4.08
CA CYS A 44 5.12 -2.15 -3.65
C CYS A 44 5.02 -0.74 -4.22
N ILE A 45 6.11 0.03 -4.16
CA ILE A 45 6.16 1.40 -4.69
C ILE A 45 5.84 1.39 -6.19
N CYS A 46 6.52 0.53 -6.97
CA CYS A 46 6.29 0.45 -8.41
C CYS A 46 4.84 0.01 -8.72
N ALA A 47 4.31 -0.93 -7.95
CA ALA A 47 2.95 -1.41 -8.15
C ALA A 47 1.90 -0.34 -7.78
N ASN A 48 2.08 0.40 -6.67
CA ASN A 48 1.19 1.49 -6.32
C ASN A 48 1.22 2.62 -7.36
N ILE A 49 2.42 3.13 -7.71
CA ILE A 49 2.58 4.22 -8.69
C ILE A 49 1.83 3.90 -9.98
N THR A 50 1.97 2.66 -10.46
CA THR A 50 1.36 2.23 -11.72
C THR A 50 -0.14 2.05 -11.60
N TRP A 51 -0.65 1.54 -10.48
CA TRP A 51 -2.08 1.45 -10.19
C TRP A 51 -2.73 2.84 -10.09
N GLU A 52 -2.10 3.74 -9.33
CA GLU A 52 -2.59 5.09 -9.10
C GLU A 52 -2.52 5.92 -10.39
N PHE A 53 -1.48 5.76 -11.19
CA PHE A 53 -1.38 6.37 -12.52
C PHE A 53 -2.49 5.87 -13.45
N LEU A 54 -2.72 4.55 -13.50
CA LEU A 54 -3.74 3.94 -14.36
C LEU A 54 -5.13 4.49 -14.04
N LEU A 55 -5.53 4.51 -12.77
CA LEU A 55 -6.85 4.98 -12.34
C LEU A 55 -7.02 6.51 -12.32
N THR A 56 -5.92 7.25 -12.28
CA THR A 56 -5.97 8.72 -12.34
C THR A 56 -6.09 9.21 -13.79
N PHE A 57 -5.35 8.61 -14.73
CA PHE A 57 -5.14 9.20 -16.06
C PHE A 57 -5.72 8.41 -17.22
N ILE A 58 -5.97 7.10 -17.06
CA ILE A 58 -6.33 6.22 -18.18
C ILE A 58 -7.74 5.67 -18.01
N MET A 59 -8.03 5.07 -16.85
CA MET A 59 -9.32 4.42 -16.59
C MET A 59 -10.34 5.42 -16.02
N PRO A 60 -11.63 5.28 -16.38
CA PRO A 60 -12.68 6.12 -15.82
C PRO A 60 -12.84 5.83 -14.33
N PHE A 61 -12.84 6.87 -13.50
CA PHE A 61 -13.00 6.73 -12.06
C PHE A 61 -13.77 7.93 -11.52
N HIS A 62 -14.46 7.76 -10.40
CA HIS A 62 -15.27 8.84 -9.84
C HIS A 62 -14.38 10.07 -9.51
N PRO A 63 -14.77 11.32 -9.87
CA PRO A 63 -13.87 12.48 -9.78
C PRO A 63 -13.25 12.73 -8.40
N LEU A 64 -14.03 12.55 -7.33
CA LEU A 64 -13.50 12.67 -5.96
C LEU A 64 -12.44 11.62 -5.65
N GLN A 65 -12.65 10.40 -6.13
CA GLN A 65 -11.71 9.32 -5.91
C GLN A 65 -10.45 9.52 -6.77
N GLN A 66 -10.57 10.04 -8.01
CA GLN A 66 -9.42 10.43 -8.83
C GLN A 66 -8.52 11.46 -8.14
N ILE A 67 -9.10 12.45 -7.44
CA ILE A 67 -8.31 13.44 -6.68
C ILE A 67 -7.53 12.76 -5.56
N VAL A 68 -8.16 11.85 -4.82
CA VAL A 68 -7.48 11.09 -3.75
C VAL A 68 -6.37 10.21 -4.31
N THR A 69 -6.64 9.49 -5.40
CA THR A 69 -5.65 8.66 -6.10
C THR A 69 -4.48 9.49 -6.63
N LEU A 70 -4.73 10.69 -7.18
CA LEU A 70 -3.68 11.61 -7.61
C LEU A 70 -2.80 12.06 -6.44
N ILE A 71 -3.39 12.34 -5.27
CA ILE A 71 -2.63 12.68 -4.07
C ILE A 71 -1.71 11.51 -3.69
N TRP A 72 -2.23 10.28 -3.68
CA TRP A 72 -1.42 9.11 -3.40
C TRP A 72 -0.30 8.89 -4.42
N PHE A 73 -0.59 9.06 -5.71
CA PHE A 73 0.40 8.99 -6.79
C PHE A 73 1.58 9.93 -6.57
N LEU A 74 1.29 11.17 -6.15
CA LEU A 74 2.32 12.15 -5.85
C LEU A 74 3.13 11.77 -4.60
N LEU A 75 2.49 11.22 -3.57
CA LEU A 75 3.17 10.72 -2.37
C LEU A 75 4.08 9.53 -2.70
N ASP A 76 3.62 8.59 -3.52
CA ASP A 76 4.42 7.44 -3.92
C ASP A 76 5.61 7.83 -4.82
N CYS A 77 5.46 8.89 -5.64
CA CYS A 77 6.60 9.50 -6.32
C CYS A 77 7.66 10.00 -5.32
N VAL A 78 7.25 10.61 -4.19
CA VAL A 78 8.19 11.01 -3.13
C VAL A 78 8.86 9.79 -2.49
N ILE A 79 8.12 8.70 -2.25
CA ILE A 79 8.67 7.45 -1.70
C ILE A 79 9.67 6.81 -2.67
N LEU A 80 9.39 6.83 -3.98
CA LEU A 80 10.32 6.36 -5.00
C LEU A 80 11.60 7.21 -5.05
N LEU A 81 11.48 8.52 -4.86
CA LEU A 81 12.65 9.39 -4.71
C LEU A 81 13.47 8.99 -3.47
N GLN A 82 12.83 8.68 -2.34
CA GLN A 82 13.53 8.17 -1.15
C GLN A 82 14.27 6.87 -1.43
N TYR A 83 13.69 5.96 -2.23
CA TYR A 83 14.40 4.77 -2.69
C TYR A 83 15.70 5.14 -3.41
N PHE A 84 15.66 6.03 -4.39
CA PHE A 84 16.86 6.43 -5.12
C PHE A 84 17.89 7.18 -4.28
N MET A 85 17.44 7.98 -3.29
CA MET A 85 18.33 8.69 -2.38
C MET A 85 19.08 7.76 -1.43
N TYR A 86 18.42 6.69 -0.97
CA TYR A 86 18.93 5.85 0.12
C TYR A 86 19.34 4.45 -0.29
N VAL A 87 19.14 4.05 -1.55
CA VAL A 87 19.57 2.74 -2.04
C VAL A 87 21.10 2.59 -1.94
N LYS A 88 21.53 1.64 -1.11
CA LYS A 88 22.93 1.23 -0.96
C LYS A 88 23.06 -0.19 -1.49
N ALA A 89 23.30 -0.32 -2.79
CA ALA A 89 23.43 -1.62 -3.46
C ALA A 89 24.80 -1.74 -4.13
N PRO A 90 25.40 -2.95 -4.18
CA PRO A 90 26.67 -3.19 -4.87
C PRO A 90 26.54 -3.19 -6.40
N TYR A 91 25.41 -2.72 -6.94
CA TYR A 91 25.07 -2.74 -8.36
C TYR A 91 25.29 -1.37 -9.00
N SER A 92 25.48 -1.34 -10.32
CA SER A 92 25.60 -0.10 -11.07
C SER A 92 24.27 0.69 -11.06
N LYS A 93 24.35 2.03 -11.08
CA LYS A 93 23.16 2.90 -11.16
C LYS A 93 22.27 2.55 -12.35
N ARG A 94 22.87 2.18 -13.49
CA ARG A 94 22.14 1.74 -14.68
C ARG A 94 21.27 0.50 -14.41
N LEU A 95 21.80 -0.49 -13.69
CA LEU A 95 21.04 -1.69 -13.36
C LEU A 95 19.89 -1.38 -12.38
N ILE A 96 20.11 -0.48 -11.42
CA ILE A 96 19.06 -0.02 -10.50
C ILE A 96 17.95 0.72 -11.27
N TYR A 97 18.29 1.66 -12.16
CA TYR A 97 17.28 2.36 -12.96
C TYR A 97 16.54 1.40 -13.91
N ALA A 98 17.25 0.46 -14.52
CA ALA A 98 16.64 -0.56 -15.38
C ALA A 98 15.70 -1.49 -14.59
N SER A 99 16.05 -1.87 -13.36
CA SER A 99 15.18 -2.71 -12.53
C SER A 99 13.93 -1.96 -12.08
N VAL A 100 14.05 -0.69 -11.70
CA VAL A 100 12.87 0.15 -11.37
C VAL A 100 11.98 0.33 -12.59
N ALA A 101 12.55 0.71 -13.74
CA ALA A 101 11.79 0.86 -14.98
C ALA A 101 11.11 -0.45 -15.41
N GLY A 102 11.82 -1.58 -15.31
CA GLY A 102 11.27 -2.90 -15.58
C GLY A 102 10.11 -3.23 -14.65
N LEU A 103 10.23 -2.98 -13.35
CA LEU A 103 9.15 -3.20 -12.38
C LEU A 103 7.94 -2.30 -12.66
N LEU A 104 8.15 -1.02 -13.02
CA LEU A 104 7.06 -0.12 -13.41
C LEU A 104 6.32 -0.64 -14.65
N VAL A 105 7.04 -1.06 -15.69
CA VAL A 105 6.41 -1.62 -16.90
C VAL A 105 5.65 -2.89 -16.59
N ILE A 106 6.27 -3.83 -15.84
CA ILE A 106 5.62 -5.09 -15.46
C ILE A 106 4.36 -4.83 -14.64
N SER A 107 4.45 -3.99 -13.60
CA SER A 107 3.30 -3.68 -12.75
C SER A 107 2.18 -2.99 -13.54
N PHE A 108 2.50 -2.02 -14.40
CA PHE A 108 1.51 -1.37 -15.25
C PHE A 108 0.77 -2.35 -16.17
N LEU A 109 1.52 -3.22 -16.86
CA LEU A 109 0.93 -4.22 -17.76
C LEU A 109 0.06 -5.23 -16.99
N LEU A 110 0.48 -5.66 -15.80
CA LEU A 110 -0.30 -6.56 -14.97
C LEU A 110 -1.58 -5.90 -14.45
N HIS A 111 -1.53 -4.63 -14.05
CA HIS A 111 -2.72 -3.89 -13.61
C HIS A 111 -3.71 -3.70 -14.75
N TYR A 112 -3.23 -3.25 -15.90
CA TYR A 112 -4.08 -3.08 -17.08
C TYR A 112 -4.69 -4.41 -17.51
N GLY A 113 -3.88 -5.47 -17.62
CA GLY A 113 -4.38 -6.80 -17.98
C GLY A 113 -5.39 -7.36 -16.99
N SER A 114 -5.15 -7.18 -15.69
CA SER A 114 -6.09 -7.62 -14.64
C SER A 114 -7.40 -6.85 -14.69
N ALA A 115 -7.37 -5.53 -14.93
CA ALA A 115 -8.58 -4.71 -15.05
C ALA A 115 -9.48 -5.20 -16.19
N ILE A 116 -8.89 -5.59 -17.33
CA ILE A 116 -9.65 -6.13 -18.47
C ILE A 116 -10.14 -7.56 -18.21
N GLU A 117 -9.28 -8.46 -17.73
CA GLU A 117 -9.63 -9.88 -17.55
C GLU A 117 -10.68 -10.09 -16.45
N PHE A 118 -10.63 -9.29 -15.39
CA PHE A 118 -11.58 -9.37 -14.28
C PHE A 118 -12.78 -8.44 -14.40
N ASP A 119 -12.90 -7.68 -15.49
CA ASP A 119 -13.92 -6.62 -15.64
C ASP A 119 -13.92 -5.65 -14.45
N ASP A 120 -12.71 -5.31 -13.98
CA ASP A 120 -12.45 -4.54 -12.76
C ASP A 120 -11.99 -3.11 -13.09
N GLU A 121 -12.91 -2.33 -13.65
CA GLU A 121 -12.64 -0.93 -14.03
C GLU A 121 -12.18 -0.07 -12.84
N MET A 122 -12.61 -0.43 -11.63
CA MET A 122 -12.28 0.27 -10.38
C MET A 122 -10.93 -0.15 -9.79
N GLY A 123 -10.27 -1.16 -10.38
CA GLY A 123 -8.99 -1.68 -9.92
C GLY A 123 -9.01 -2.27 -8.51
N ILE A 124 -10.14 -2.78 -8.04
CA ILE A 124 -10.31 -3.35 -6.70
C ILE A 124 -9.39 -4.57 -6.51
N TYR A 125 -9.40 -5.53 -7.43
CA TYR A 125 -8.60 -6.75 -7.31
C TYR A 125 -7.11 -6.41 -7.27
N SER A 126 -6.65 -5.57 -8.18
CA SER A 126 -5.25 -5.14 -8.24
C SER A 126 -4.84 -4.38 -6.97
N ALA A 127 -5.68 -3.50 -6.43
CA ALA A 127 -5.42 -2.81 -5.17
C ALA A 127 -5.18 -3.79 -4.00
N PHE A 128 -6.04 -4.81 -3.87
CA PHE A 128 -5.89 -5.81 -2.82
C PHE A 128 -4.71 -6.76 -3.05
N PHE A 129 -4.37 -7.09 -4.29
CA PHE A 129 -3.13 -7.81 -4.59
C PHE A 129 -1.89 -7.03 -4.15
N ILE A 130 -1.83 -5.74 -4.45
CA ILE A 130 -0.71 -4.89 -4.03
C ILE A 130 -0.65 -4.79 -2.51
N ASN A 131 -1.79 -4.64 -1.85
CA ASN A 131 -1.84 -4.54 -0.40
C ASN A 131 -1.44 -5.85 0.30
N LEU A 132 -1.83 -7.00 -0.24
CA LEU A 132 -1.36 -8.30 0.23
C LEU A 132 0.16 -8.43 0.07
N LEU A 133 0.70 -8.07 -1.10
CA LEU A 133 2.14 -8.02 -1.35
C LEU A 133 2.83 -7.08 -0.35
N MET A 134 2.26 -5.90 -0.09
CA MET A 134 2.77 -4.92 0.85
C MET A 134 2.82 -5.46 2.27
N SER A 135 1.75 -6.12 2.73
CA SER A 135 1.65 -6.73 4.07
C SER A 135 2.75 -7.79 4.28
N ILE A 136 2.99 -8.62 3.27
CA ILE A 136 4.08 -9.63 3.30
C ILE A 136 5.45 -8.95 3.33
N LEU A 137 5.68 -7.99 2.43
CA LEU A 137 6.99 -7.38 2.28
C LEU A 137 7.36 -6.42 3.42
N PHE A 138 6.39 -5.81 4.09
CA PHE A 138 6.61 -5.00 5.30
C PHE A 138 7.14 -5.86 6.45
N ILE A 139 6.59 -7.07 6.64
CA ILE A 139 7.12 -8.04 7.61
C ILE A 139 8.55 -8.43 7.24
N LYS A 140 8.80 -8.77 5.97
CA LYS A 140 10.15 -9.12 5.51
C LYS A 140 11.15 -7.98 5.75
N LEU A 141 10.73 -6.74 5.49
CA LEU A 141 11.55 -5.55 5.69
C LEU A 141 11.87 -5.34 7.17
N LEU A 142 10.88 -5.46 8.05
CA LEU A 142 11.03 -5.39 9.50
C LEU A 142 11.99 -6.47 10.04
N LEU A 143 11.92 -7.69 9.51
CA LEU A 143 12.84 -8.76 9.90
C LEU A 143 14.28 -8.49 9.45
N ALA A 144 14.47 -7.84 8.29
CA ALA A 144 15.78 -7.56 7.72
C ALA A 144 16.44 -6.28 8.24
N LYS A 145 15.66 -5.27 8.61
CA LYS A 145 16.12 -3.90 8.93
C LYS A 145 15.60 -3.37 10.26
N GLU A 146 15.04 -4.24 11.10
CA GLU A 146 14.39 -3.86 12.35
C GLU A 146 13.37 -2.73 12.12
N LEU A 147 13.42 -1.65 12.91
CA LEU A 147 12.45 -0.55 12.85
C LEU A 147 12.79 0.53 11.81
N GLN A 148 13.82 0.34 10.98
CA GLN A 148 14.24 1.35 10.02
C GLN A 148 13.17 1.55 8.93
N GLY A 149 12.66 2.79 8.80
CA GLY A 149 11.57 3.12 7.87
C GLY A 149 10.19 2.63 8.33
N GLN A 150 10.05 2.04 9.52
CA GLN A 150 8.80 1.46 10.04
C GLN A 150 8.39 2.12 11.36
N SER A 151 7.10 2.10 11.68
CA SER A 151 6.58 2.55 12.98
C SER A 151 5.21 1.94 13.29
N LEU A 152 4.85 1.91 14.57
CA LEU A 152 3.52 1.43 14.99
C LEU A 152 2.39 2.24 14.35
N SER A 153 2.56 3.56 14.23
CA SER A 153 1.57 4.41 13.57
C SER A 153 1.36 3.97 12.11
N ILE A 154 2.43 3.79 11.33
CA ILE A 154 2.32 3.29 9.94
C ILE A 154 1.51 1.99 9.88
N ALA A 155 1.81 1.05 10.78
CA ALA A 155 1.13 -0.25 10.84
C ALA A 155 -0.37 -0.13 11.13
N TYR A 156 -0.76 0.67 12.14
CA TYR A 156 -2.17 0.90 12.46
C TYR A 156 -2.92 1.65 11.36
N PHE A 157 -2.36 2.76 10.86
CA PHE A 157 -3.00 3.57 9.82
C PHE A 157 -3.20 2.76 8.53
N LYS A 158 -2.20 1.98 8.10
CA LYS A 158 -2.35 1.04 6.97
C LYS A 158 -3.50 0.05 7.19
N MET A 159 -3.52 -0.62 8.34
CA MET A 159 -4.50 -1.66 8.63
C MET A 159 -5.92 -1.09 8.68
N ILE A 160 -6.13 0.06 9.33
CA ILE A 160 -7.45 0.68 9.46
C ILE A 160 -7.94 1.16 8.09
N GLY A 161 -7.09 1.81 7.29
CA GLY A 161 -7.44 2.22 5.93
C GLY A 161 -7.82 1.03 5.05
N THR A 162 -7.09 -0.08 5.18
CA THR A 162 -7.42 -1.33 4.48
C THR A 162 -8.73 -1.93 4.96
N LEU A 163 -8.98 -1.96 6.28
CA LEU A 163 -10.22 -2.50 6.84
C LEU A 163 -11.43 -1.72 6.34
N CYS A 164 -11.34 -0.40 6.26
CA CYS A 164 -12.39 0.43 5.64
C CYS A 164 -12.64 0.03 4.18
N ALA A 165 -11.57 -0.17 3.39
CA ALA A 165 -11.68 -0.57 2.00
C ALA A 165 -12.30 -1.97 1.86
N SER A 166 -11.87 -2.93 2.70
CA SER A 166 -12.40 -4.30 2.70
C SER A 166 -13.89 -4.34 3.00
N VAL A 167 -14.37 -3.53 3.97
CA VAL A 167 -15.81 -3.48 4.31
C VAL A 167 -16.64 -2.91 3.15
N ILE A 168 -16.16 -1.85 2.50
CA ILE A 168 -16.85 -1.28 1.33
C ILE A 168 -16.89 -2.30 0.20
N CYS A 169 -15.73 -2.87 -0.16
CA CYS A 169 -15.63 -3.76 -1.31
C CYS A 169 -16.37 -5.09 -1.07
N PHE A 170 -16.38 -5.60 0.16
CA PHE A 170 -17.23 -6.74 0.53
C PHE A 170 -18.72 -6.43 0.40
N ALA A 171 -19.16 -5.20 0.72
CA ALA A 171 -20.55 -4.81 0.55
C ALA A 171 -20.96 -4.72 -0.93
N LEU A 172 -20.04 -4.26 -1.78
CA LEU A 172 -20.23 -4.18 -3.23
C LEU A 172 -20.27 -5.58 -3.88
N ASP A 173 -19.30 -6.44 -3.59
CA ASP A 173 -19.24 -7.79 -4.15
C ASP A 173 -19.00 -8.86 -3.06
N PRO A 174 -20.04 -9.22 -2.29
CA PRO A 174 -19.92 -10.19 -1.22
C PRO A 174 -19.70 -11.63 -1.72
N GLN A 175 -19.86 -11.87 -3.04
CA GLN A 175 -19.72 -13.20 -3.63
C GLN A 175 -18.28 -13.50 -4.08
N SER A 176 -17.42 -12.48 -4.18
CA SER A 176 -16.04 -12.68 -4.58
C SER A 176 -15.23 -13.40 -3.50
N VAL A 177 -15.01 -14.69 -3.76
CA VAL A 177 -14.20 -15.58 -2.91
C VAL A 177 -12.75 -15.10 -2.85
N LEU A 178 -12.20 -14.66 -3.99
CA LEU A 178 -10.81 -14.19 -4.06
C LEU A 178 -10.60 -12.92 -3.22
N LEU A 179 -11.51 -11.96 -3.31
CA LEU A 179 -11.46 -10.75 -2.49
C LEU A 179 -11.59 -11.07 -1.01
N MET A 180 -12.54 -11.93 -0.62
CA MET A 180 -12.68 -12.36 0.78
C MET A 180 -11.39 -13.01 1.32
N ILE A 181 -10.75 -13.89 0.53
CA ILE A 181 -9.47 -14.50 0.90
C ILE A 181 -8.41 -13.42 1.12
N MET A 182 -8.30 -12.44 0.20
CA MET A 182 -7.33 -11.35 0.34
C MET A 182 -7.60 -10.49 1.58
N TYR A 183 -8.86 -10.15 1.88
CA TYR A 183 -9.21 -9.36 3.06
C TYR A 183 -8.76 -10.04 4.35
N VAL A 184 -9.05 -11.33 4.49
CA VAL A 184 -8.68 -12.11 5.67
C VAL A 184 -7.17 -12.25 5.78
N LEU A 185 -6.48 -12.58 4.69
CA LEU A 185 -5.02 -12.71 4.68
C LEU A 185 -4.32 -11.40 5.02
N ILE A 186 -4.75 -10.28 4.42
CA ILE A 186 -4.20 -8.96 4.72
C ILE A 186 -4.41 -8.62 6.19
N PHE A 187 -5.62 -8.84 6.73
CA PHE A 187 -5.90 -8.54 8.13
C PHE A 187 -5.03 -9.36 9.09
N ILE A 188 -4.85 -10.66 8.84
CA ILE A 188 -3.97 -11.52 9.64
C ILE A 188 -2.52 -11.03 9.57
N LEU A 189 -2.03 -10.71 8.37
CA LEU A 189 -0.65 -10.24 8.16
C LEU A 189 -0.42 -8.86 8.79
N ASP A 190 -1.40 -7.96 8.73
CA ASP A 190 -1.31 -6.65 9.35
C ASP A 190 -1.30 -6.73 10.88
N ILE A 191 -2.10 -7.63 11.49
CA ILE A 191 -2.00 -7.92 12.92
C ILE A 191 -0.62 -8.46 13.26
N LEU A 192 -0.13 -9.45 12.51
CA LEU A 192 1.20 -10.01 12.72
C LEU A 192 2.29 -8.93 12.62
N TYR A 193 2.20 -8.07 11.60
CA TYR A 193 3.11 -6.96 11.40
C TYR A 193 3.07 -5.98 12.59
N ILE A 194 1.89 -5.56 13.05
CA ILE A 194 1.73 -4.71 14.24
C ILE A 194 2.37 -5.35 15.48
N LEU A 195 2.11 -6.63 15.74
CA LEU A 195 2.69 -7.35 16.89
C LEU A 195 4.21 -7.40 16.82
N LEU A 196 4.78 -7.62 15.64
CA LEU A 196 6.23 -7.64 15.44
C LEU A 196 6.84 -6.25 15.63
N VAL A 197 6.23 -5.20 15.06
CA VAL A 197 6.69 -3.81 15.26
C VAL A 197 6.61 -3.42 16.74
N TYR A 198 5.54 -3.80 17.42
CA TYR A 198 5.36 -3.54 18.86
C TYR A 198 6.47 -4.18 19.69
N ARG A 199 6.70 -5.50 19.50
CA ARG A 199 7.76 -6.24 20.20
C ARG A 199 9.13 -5.63 19.97
N ARG A 200 9.43 -5.23 18.74
CA ARG A 200 10.70 -4.56 18.40
C ARG A 200 10.81 -3.20 19.06
N THR A 201 9.74 -2.41 19.05
CA THR A 201 9.69 -1.08 19.69
C THR A 201 9.97 -1.17 21.19
N VAL A 202 9.30 -2.10 21.89
CA VAL A 202 9.52 -2.34 23.32
C VAL A 202 10.96 -2.80 23.59
N SER A 203 11.49 -3.72 22.77
CA SER A 203 12.87 -4.19 22.93
C SER A 203 13.90 -3.07 22.74
N THR A 204 13.69 -2.15 21.81
CA THR A 204 14.58 -1.00 21.60
C THR A 204 14.53 -0.01 22.78
N VAL A 205 13.36 0.23 23.36
CA VAL A 205 13.19 1.12 24.52
C VAL A 205 13.82 0.52 25.79
N LEU A 206 13.74 -0.81 25.97
CA LEU A 206 14.22 -1.49 27.17
C LEU A 206 15.69 -1.88 27.13
N LYS A 207 16.40 -1.75 26.00
CA LYS A 207 17.86 -1.93 25.95
C LYS A 207 18.53 -0.69 26.55
N PRO A 208 19.26 -0.78 27.68
CA PRO A 208 20.10 0.31 28.16
C PRO A 208 21.18 0.58 27.11
N ALA A 209 21.51 1.87 26.89
CA ALA A 209 22.58 2.31 26.01
C ALA A 209 23.96 1.80 26.45
#